data_AF-A0A353PAN7-F1
#
_entry.id   AF-A0A353PAN7-F1
#
_cell.length_a   1.000
_cell.length_b   1.000
_cell.length_c   1.000
_cell.angle_alpha   90.00
_cell.angle_beta   90.00
_cell.angle_gamma   90.00
#
_symmetry.space_group_name_H-M   'P 1'
#
loop_
_entity.id
_entity.type
_entity.pdbx_description
1 polymer ?
#
loop_
_entity_poly.entity_id
_entity_poly.type
_entity_poly.pdbx_seq_one_letter_code
_entity_poly.pdbx_strand_id
1 'polypeptide(L)' 'FPNACKDSQGRLRVGAAVGTSAESDERVAALIDAGVDVIVVD' A
#
# COMPACT_ATOMS: atom_id res chain seq x y z
N PHE A 1 19.23 -9.87 7.39
CA PHE A 1 18.11 -9.14 8.02
C PHE A 1 17.07 -10.13 8.53
N PRO A 2 17.18 -10.64 9.77
CA PRO A 2 16.25 -11.66 10.29
C PRO A 2 14.84 -11.14 10.54
N ASN A 3 14.68 -9.83 10.80
CA ASN A 3 13.41 -9.21 11.17
C ASN A 3 12.74 -8.44 10.02
N ALA A 4 13.12 -8.71 8.77
CA ALA A 4 12.50 -8.04 7.62
C ALA A 4 11.02 -8.46 7.49
N CYS A 5 10.11 -7.49 7.51
CA CYS A 5 8.68 -7.73 7.32
C CYS A 5 8.41 -7.97 5.83
N LYS A 6 8.14 -9.23 5.48
CA LYS A 6 8.02 -9.66 4.08
C LYS A 6 6.66 -10.27 3.77
N ASP A 7 6.22 -10.15 2.53
CA ASP A 7 5.07 -10.86 1.99
C ASP A 7 5.39 -12.34 1.69
N SER A 8 4.42 -13.07 1.14
CA SER A 8 4.60 -14.49 0.76
C SER A 8 5.57 -14.70 -0.40
N GLN A 9 5.91 -13.65 -1.15
CA GLN A 9 6.88 -13.66 -2.26
C GLN A 9 8.27 -13.20 -1.82
N GLY A 10 8.45 -12.83 -0.55
CA GLY A 10 9.72 -12.38 0.00
C GLY A 10 10.05 -10.89 -0.24
N ARG A 11 9.10 -10.10 -0.77
CA ARG A 11 9.21 -8.64 -0.94
C ARG A 11 8.93 -7.95 0.39
N LEU A 12 9.50 -6.76 0.62
CA LEU A 12 9.17 -5.98 1.83
C LEU A 12 7.72 -5.52 1.79
N ARG A 13 7.02 -5.60 2.93
CA ARG A 13 5.66 -5.09 3.03
C ARG A 13 5.63 -3.57 3.15
N VAL A 14 4.63 -2.95 2.55
CA VAL A 14 4.39 -1.50 2.58
C VAL A 14 2.90 -1.18 2.67
N GLY A 15 2.57 -0.12 3.41
CA GLY A 15 1.22 0.43 3.49
C GLY A 15 1.20 1.90 3.08
N ALA A 16 0.04 2.39 2.66
CA ALA A 16 -0.18 3.78 2.29
C ALA A 16 -1.50 4.31 2.88
N ALA A 17 -1.49 5.59 3.27
CA ALA A 17 -2.69 6.30 3.71
C ALA A 17 -3.30 7.11 2.56
N VAL A 18 -4.62 7.17 2.52
CA VAL A 18 -5.41 7.98 1.58
C VAL A 18 -6.52 8.71 2.34
N GLY A 19 -6.86 9.93 1.90
CA GLY A 19 -8.01 10.65 2.44
C GLY A 19 -9.31 10.25 1.74
N THR A 20 -10.36 11.07 1.86
CA THR A 20 -11.70 10.83 1.29
C THR A 20 -12.13 11.86 0.23
N SER A 21 -11.18 12.56 -0.40
CA SER A 21 -11.49 13.52 -1.46
C SER A 21 -11.84 12.81 -2.78
N ALA A 22 -12.40 13.55 -3.74
CA ALA A 22 -12.77 12.99 -5.05
C ALA A 22 -11.58 12.37 -5.83
N GLU A 23 -10.36 12.81 -5.53
CA GLU A 23 -9.11 12.33 -6.14
C GLU A 23 -8.58 11.04 -5.47
N SER A 24 -9.19 10.59 -4.38
CA SER A 24 -8.73 9.43 -3.62
C SER A 24 -8.77 8.14 -4.43
N ASP A 25 -9.77 7.98 -5.32
CA ASP A 25 -9.93 6.77 -6.12
C ASP A 25 -8.78 6.57 -7.11
N GLU A 26 -8.36 7.64 -7.80
CA GLU A 26 -7.21 7.59 -8.72
C GLU A 26 -5.92 7.27 -7.96
N ARG A 27 -5.74 7.86 -6.77
CA ARG A 27 -4.59 7.59 -5.91
C ARG A 27 -4.57 6.14 -5.42
N VAL A 28 -5.72 5.58 -5.01
CA VAL A 28 -5.83 4.19 -4.59
C VAL A 28 -5.48 3.25 -5.75
N ALA A 29 -6.00 3.52 -6.96
CA ALA A 29 -5.69 2.73 -8.14
C ALA A 29 -4.18 2.71 -8.45
N ALA A 30 -3.52 3.86 -8.40
CA ALA A 30 -2.08 3.96 -8.61
C ALA A 30 -1.27 3.19 -7.54
N LEU A 31 -1.71 3.22 -6.27
CA LEU A 31 -1.05 2.49 -5.18
C LEU A 31 -1.20 0.96 -5.30
N ILE A 32 -2.37 0.50 -5.79
CA ILE A 32 -2.60 -0.92 -6.07
C ILE A 32 -1.71 -1.39 -7.20
N ASP A 33 -1.60 -0.63 -8.29
CA ASP A 33 -0.71 -0.96 -9.42
C ASP A 33 0.77 -1.02 -8.99
N ALA A 34 1.17 -0.12 -8.09
CA ALA A 34 2.51 -0.14 -7.47
C ALA A 34 2.74 -1.32 -6.50
N GLY A 35 1.69 -2.05 -6.11
CA GLY A 35 1.77 -3.25 -5.28
C GLY A 35 1.78 -2.99 -3.77
N VAL A 36 1.03 -1.98 -3.29
CA VAL A 36 0.83 -1.78 -1.85
C VAL A 36 0.13 -2.99 -1.20
N ASP A 37 0.51 -3.35 0.03
CA ASP A 37 -0.13 -4.46 0.75
C ASP A 37 -1.38 -4.02 1.52
N VAL A 38 -1.41 -2.77 1.98
CA VAL A 38 -2.48 -2.22 2.82
C VAL A 38 -2.74 -0.76 2.46
N ILE A 39 -4.01 -0.41 2.26
CA ILE A 39 -4.51 0.97 2.22
C ILE A 39 -5.19 1.28 3.55
N VAL A 40 -4.88 2.44 4.13
CA VAL A 40 -5.59 2.98 5.30
C VAL A 40 -6.32 4.25 4.88
N VAL A 41 -7.60 4.36 5.21
CA VAL A 41 -8.34 5.63 5.10
C VAL A 41 -8.03 6.44 6.35
N ASP A 42 -7.47 7.64 6.14
CA ASP A 42 -7.18 8.64 7.18
C ASP A 42 -8.31 9.65 7.31
#